data_AF-A0A504JIB2-F1
#
_entry.id   AF-A0A504JIB2-F1
#
_cell.length_a   1.000
_cell.length_b   1.000
_cell.length_c   1.000
_cell.angle_alpha   90.00
_cell.angle_beta   90.00
_cell.angle_gamma   90.00
#
_symmetry.space_group_name_H-M   'P 1'
#
loop_
_entity.id
_entity.type
_entity.pdbx_description
1 polymer ?
#
loop_
_entity_poly.entity_id
_entity_poly.type
_entity_poly.pdbx_seq_one_letter_code
_entity_poly.pdbx_strand_id
1 'polypeptide(L)'
;MWLKYIYGIKYLMNQVMNYSKIILATILLTSFSQLQAQDVDPKQKKKFEKIDANNDNGIDLDELSAFYKGKKKKNGKDFDAAKMFAKKDADNNGKLTLQEFVNKGKKKKS
;
A
#
# COMPACT_ATOMS: atom_id res chain seq x y z
N MET A 1 -1.38 55.52 -20.43
CA MET A 1 -2.05 54.23 -20.75
C MET A 1 -1.16 53.00 -20.51
N TRP A 2 0.15 53.06 -20.76
CA TRP A 2 1.09 51.93 -20.63
C TRP A 2 1.26 51.32 -19.21
N LEU A 3 1.15 52.13 -18.16
CA LEU A 3 1.32 51.64 -16.77
C LEU A 3 0.25 50.61 -16.39
N LYS A 4 -1.02 50.83 -16.75
CA LYS A 4 -2.12 49.88 -16.45
C LYS A 4 -1.87 48.49 -17.08
N TYR A 5 -1.21 48.46 -18.24
CA TYR A 5 -0.82 47.23 -18.92
C TYR A 5 0.28 46.47 -18.17
N ILE A 6 1.32 47.18 -17.72
CA ILE A 6 2.42 46.60 -16.93
C ILE A 6 1.90 46.08 -15.57
N TYR A 7 1.02 46.84 -14.90
CA TYR A 7 0.38 46.40 -13.66
C TYR A 7 -0.50 45.17 -13.88
N GLY A 8 -1.22 45.09 -15.00
CA GLY A 8 -2.01 43.92 -15.39
C GLY A 8 -1.16 42.66 -15.60
N ILE A 9 -0.03 42.79 -16.30
CA ILE A 9 0.92 41.67 -16.51
C ILE A 9 1.52 41.22 -15.18
N LYS A 10 1.94 42.15 -14.32
CA LYS A 10 2.50 41.82 -13.00
C LYS A 10 1.46 41.13 -12.11
N TYR A 11 0.20 41.54 -12.18
CA TYR A 11 -0.91 40.90 -11.48
C TYR A 11 -1.13 39.47 -11.97
N LEU A 12 -1.19 39.27 -13.29
CA LEU A 12 -1.34 37.95 -13.91
C LEU A 12 -0.17 37.02 -13.56
N MET A 13 1.08 37.51 -13.63
CA MET A 13 2.26 36.74 -13.21
C MET A 13 2.20 36.33 -11.74
N ASN A 14 1.76 37.22 -10.85
CA ASN A 14 1.61 36.91 -9.43
C ASN A 14 0.51 35.86 -9.17
N GLN A 15 -0.61 35.92 -9.90
CA GLN A 15 -1.64 34.89 -9.83
C GLN A 15 -1.09 33.54 -10.27
N VAL A 16 -0.47 33.47 -11.45
CA VAL A 16 0.15 32.23 -11.98
C VAL A 16 1.18 31.65 -10.99
N MET A 17 2.01 32.50 -10.39
CA MET A 17 3.01 32.11 -9.38
C MET A 17 2.39 31.63 -8.06
N ASN A 18 1.23 32.13 -7.67
CA ASN A 18 0.55 31.68 -6.45
C ASN A 18 -0.20 30.37 -6.68
N TYR A 19 -0.85 30.20 -7.84
CA TYR A 19 -1.50 28.94 -8.20
C TYR A 19 -0.51 27.80 -8.35
N SER A 20 0.66 28.03 -8.95
CA SER A 20 1.68 26.98 -9.10
C SER A 20 2.19 26.46 -7.75
N LYS A 21 2.37 27.35 -6.76
CA LYS A 21 2.76 26.98 -5.39
C LYS A 21 1.70 26.12 -4.70
N ILE A 22 0.42 26.46 -4.86
CA ILE A 22 -0.69 25.68 -4.28
C ILE A 22 -0.75 24.29 -4.93
N ILE A 23 -0.62 24.22 -6.26
CA ILE A 23 -0.61 22.94 -7.00
C ILE A 23 0.57 22.07 -6.55
N LEU A 24 1.78 22.63 -6.45
CA LEU A 24 2.96 21.90 -5.94
C LEU A 24 2.74 21.39 -4.52
N ALA A 25 2.17 22.20 -3.62
CA ALA A 25 1.86 21.79 -2.26
C ALA A 25 0.84 20.65 -2.21
N THR A 26 -0.21 20.69 -3.05
CA THR A 26 -1.20 19.60 -3.12
C THR A 26 -0.61 18.30 -3.65
N ILE A 27 0.27 18.34 -4.65
CA ILE A 27 0.95 17.14 -5.16
C ILE A 27 1.86 16.55 -4.08
N LEU A 28 2.59 17.39 -3.35
CA LEU A 28 3.45 17.00 -2.23
C LEU A 28 2.64 16.33 -1.11
N LEU A 29 1.49 16.89 -0.75
CA LEU A 29 0.61 16.34 0.28
C LEU A 29 0.03 14.99 -0.12
N THR A 30 -0.41 14.87 -1.38
CA THR A 30 -0.98 13.63 -1.93
C THR A 30 0.06 12.51 -1.98
N SER A 31 1.30 12.85 -2.35
CA SER A 31 2.41 11.88 -2.42
C SER A 31 2.90 11.46 -1.02
N PHE A 32 2.83 12.35 -0.02
CA PHE A 32 3.24 12.06 1.35
C PHE A 32 2.38 10.96 2.01
N SER A 33 1.10 10.83 1.62
CA SER A 33 0.25 9.73 2.10
C SER A 33 0.69 8.35 1.61
N GLN A 34 1.39 8.26 0.48
CA GLN A 34 1.89 6.99 -0.08
C GLN A 34 3.25 6.56 0.49
N LEU A 35 3.95 7.43 1.22
CA LEU A 35 5.28 7.17 1.80
C LEU A 35 5.23 6.64 3.24
N GLN A 36 4.08 6.13 3.69
CA GLN A 36 3.99 5.30 4.90
C GLN A 36 4.60 3.92 4.59
N ALA A 37 5.92 3.88 4.38
CA ALA A 37 6.71 2.66 4.41
C ALA A 37 6.54 2.05 5.80
N GLN A 38 5.71 1.02 5.88
CA GLN A 38 5.48 0.28 7.12
C GLN A 38 6.81 -0.31 7.59
N ASP A 39 7.08 -0.20 8.89
CA ASP A 39 8.13 -0.96 9.58
C ASP A 39 7.80 -2.46 9.51
N VAL A 40 8.06 -3.04 8.34
CA VAL A 40 7.89 -4.47 8.13
C VAL A 40 9.06 -5.17 8.79
N ASP A 41 8.76 -6.02 9.77
CA ASP A 41 9.80 -6.86 10.36
C ASP A 41 10.50 -7.66 9.24
N PRO A 42 11.85 -7.61 9.14
CA PRO A 42 12.59 -8.21 8.03
C PRO A 42 12.40 -9.73 7.93
N LYS A 43 12.02 -10.41 9.03
CA LYS A 43 11.70 -11.85 9.00
C LYS A 43 10.36 -12.12 8.35
N GLN A 44 9.41 -11.18 8.46
CA GLN A 44 8.12 -11.30 7.81
C GLN A 44 8.23 -11.00 6.32
N LYS A 45 9.00 -9.96 5.95
CA LYS A 45 9.33 -9.68 4.55
C LYS A 45 10.00 -10.86 3.86
N LYS A 46 11.03 -11.46 4.48
CA LYS A 46 11.68 -12.68 3.94
C LYS A 46 10.76 -13.90 3.84
N LYS A 47 9.72 -13.99 4.66
CA LYS A 47 8.72 -15.06 4.54
C LYS A 47 7.74 -14.78 3.42
N PHE A 48 7.35 -13.52 3.28
CA PHE A 48 6.49 -13.04 2.20
C PHE A 48 7.14 -13.32 0.85
N GLU A 49 8.37 -12.87 0.65
CA GLU A 49 9.18 -13.11 -0.57
C GLU A 49 9.44 -14.60 -0.87
N LYS A 50 9.28 -15.49 0.12
CA LYS A 50 9.42 -16.94 -0.10
C LYS A 50 8.13 -17.60 -0.56
N ILE A 51 6.99 -16.95 -0.33
CA ILE A 51 5.68 -17.45 -0.70
C ILE A 51 5.27 -16.82 -2.03
N ASP A 52 5.45 -15.50 -2.14
CA ASP A 52 5.30 -14.70 -3.36
C ASP A 52 6.32 -15.18 -4.40
N ALA A 53 5.87 -16.07 -5.30
CA ALA A 53 6.72 -16.67 -6.32
C ALA A 53 6.78 -15.79 -7.58
N ASN A 54 5.71 -15.04 -7.84
CA ASN A 54 5.59 -14.17 -9.01
C ASN A 54 6.16 -12.75 -8.78
N ASN A 55 6.53 -12.42 -7.54
CA ASN A 55 7.03 -11.11 -7.09
C ASN A 55 6.07 -9.96 -7.42
N ASP A 56 4.76 -10.20 -7.35
CA ASP A 56 3.72 -9.20 -7.61
C ASP A 56 3.38 -8.34 -6.38
N ASN A 57 4.14 -8.51 -5.28
CA ASN A 57 3.90 -7.88 -3.98
C ASN A 57 2.56 -8.28 -3.32
N GLY A 58 1.95 -9.37 -3.79
CA GLY A 58 0.81 -10.07 -3.22
C GLY A 58 1.15 -11.55 -3.00
N ILE A 59 0.35 -12.21 -2.16
CA ILE A 59 0.35 -13.67 -2.10
C ILE A 59 -1.04 -14.12 -2.49
N ASP A 60 -1.14 -14.89 -3.57
CA ASP A 60 -2.40 -15.46 -4.01
C ASP A 60 -2.74 -16.76 -3.26
N LEU A 61 -3.99 -17.19 -3.33
CA LEU A 61 -4.44 -18.42 -2.66
C LEU A 61 -3.66 -19.66 -3.15
N ASP A 62 -3.34 -19.71 -4.44
CA ASP A 62 -2.57 -20.79 -5.06
C ASP A 62 -1.12 -20.84 -4.55
N GLU A 63 -0.46 -19.69 -4.43
CA GLU A 63 0.90 -19.58 -3.88
C GLU A 63 0.95 -19.98 -2.41
N LEU A 64 -0.04 -19.52 -1.64
CA LEU A 64 -0.19 -19.92 -0.24
C LEU A 64 -0.44 -21.43 -0.11
N SER A 65 -1.35 -21.96 -0.93
CA SER A 65 -1.67 -23.39 -0.98
C SER A 65 -0.44 -24.22 -1.34
N ALA A 66 0.30 -23.84 -2.38
CA ALA A 66 1.54 -24.49 -2.79
C ALA A 66 2.60 -24.48 -1.67
N PHE A 67 2.77 -23.35 -0.98
CA PHE A 67 3.74 -23.23 0.11
C PHE A 67 3.41 -24.10 1.33
N TYR A 68 2.12 -24.32 1.60
CA TYR A 68 1.64 -25.14 2.71
C TYR A 68 1.30 -26.58 2.31
N LYS A 69 1.34 -26.91 1.01
CA LYS A 69 1.15 -28.26 0.49
C LYS A 69 2.21 -29.19 1.11
N GLY A 70 1.76 -30.22 1.82
CA GLY A 70 2.63 -31.15 2.54
C GLY A 70 3.11 -30.68 3.92
N LYS A 71 2.76 -29.45 4.36
CA LYS A 71 3.01 -29.00 5.74
C LYS A 71 1.79 -29.27 6.62
N LYS A 72 2.01 -29.96 7.73
CA LYS A 72 0.99 -30.17 8.76
C LYS A 72 1.12 -29.13 9.86
N LYS A 73 -0.01 -28.73 10.44
CA LYS A 73 -0.01 -27.93 11.68
C LYS A 73 0.61 -28.76 12.80
N LYS A 74 1.09 -28.07 13.85
CA LYS A 74 1.58 -28.74 15.08
C LYS A 74 0.57 -29.72 15.69
N ASN A 75 -0.71 -29.52 15.37
CA ASN A 75 -1.86 -30.28 15.83
C ASN A 75 -2.19 -31.49 14.91
N GLY A 76 -1.34 -31.82 13.94
CA GLY A 76 -1.56 -32.91 12.97
C GLY A 76 -2.59 -32.62 11.88
N LYS A 77 -3.36 -31.53 11.98
CA LYS A 77 -4.35 -31.10 10.99
C LYS A 77 -3.70 -30.49 9.76
N ASP A 78 -4.34 -30.68 8.61
CA ASP A 78 -3.92 -30.07 7.35
C ASP A 78 -4.03 -28.54 7.39
N PHE A 79 -3.16 -27.91 6.62
CA PHE A 79 -3.14 -26.47 6.47
C PHE A 79 -4.16 -26.03 5.43
N ASP A 80 -5.35 -25.69 5.92
CA ASP A 80 -6.39 -25.07 5.11
C ASP A 80 -5.98 -23.63 4.74
N ALA A 81 -5.32 -23.51 3.58
CA ALA A 81 -4.83 -22.24 3.05
C ALA A 81 -5.98 -21.28 2.75
N ALA A 82 -7.09 -21.75 2.17
CA ALA A 82 -8.25 -20.93 1.85
C ALA A 82 -8.86 -20.29 3.10
N LYS A 83 -9.01 -21.04 4.18
CA LYS A 83 -9.55 -20.51 5.45
C LYS A 83 -8.61 -19.50 6.12
N MET A 84 -7.29 -19.72 6.00
CA MET A 84 -6.30 -18.76 6.52
C MET A 84 -6.26 -17.49 5.68
N PHE A 85 -6.35 -17.66 4.35
CA PHE A 85 -6.39 -16.59 3.36
C PHE A 85 -7.57 -15.67 3.63
N ALA A 86 -8.80 -16.20 3.62
CA ALA A 86 -10.02 -15.42 3.88
C ALA A 86 -10.06 -14.76 5.27
N LYS A 87 -9.28 -15.25 6.22
CA LYS A 87 -9.17 -14.64 7.56
C LYS A 87 -8.19 -13.46 7.58
N LYS A 88 -7.21 -13.46 6.68
CA LYS A 88 -6.17 -12.42 6.59
C LYS A 88 -6.48 -11.36 5.55
N ASP A 89 -7.15 -11.76 4.47
CA ASP A 89 -7.60 -10.90 3.39
C ASP A 89 -8.73 -10.01 3.94
N ALA A 90 -8.36 -8.78 4.28
CA ALA A 90 -9.25 -7.88 4.99
C ALA A 90 -10.13 -7.09 4.01
N ASP A 91 -9.61 -6.84 2.81
CA ASP A 91 -10.30 -6.10 1.76
C ASP A 91 -11.01 -7.02 0.74
N ASN A 92 -10.83 -8.35 0.86
CA ASN A 92 -11.40 -9.37 -0.03
C ASN A 92 -10.97 -9.17 -1.49
N ASN A 93 -9.77 -8.64 -1.71
CA ASN A 93 -9.25 -8.38 -3.05
C ASN A 93 -8.70 -9.67 -3.72
N GLY A 94 -8.63 -10.79 -3.00
CA GLY A 94 -8.13 -12.06 -3.54
C GLY A 94 -6.60 -12.20 -3.51
N LYS A 95 -5.89 -11.23 -2.91
CA LYS A 95 -4.43 -11.23 -2.70
C LYS A 95 -4.06 -10.76 -1.29
N LEU A 96 -3.15 -11.46 -0.63
CA LEU A 96 -2.59 -10.94 0.62
C LEU A 96 -1.42 -10.01 0.34
N THR A 97 -1.64 -8.71 0.52
CA THR A 97 -0.54 -7.76 0.43
C THR A 97 0.42 -7.94 1.61
N LEU A 98 1.66 -7.49 1.44
CA LEU A 98 2.65 -7.52 2.53
C LEU A 98 2.15 -6.79 3.79
N GLN A 99 1.37 -5.73 3.61
CA GLN A 99 0.73 -5.02 4.72
C GLN A 99 -0.25 -5.92 5.47
N GLU A 100 -1.15 -6.61 4.78
CA GLU A 100 -2.12 -7.54 5.40
C GLU A 100 -1.45 -8.77 5.99
N PHE A 101 -0.36 -9.23 5.39
CA PHE A 101 0.42 -10.36 5.89
C PHE A 101 1.02 -10.06 7.26
N VAL A 102 1.48 -8.81 7.46
CA VAL A 102 2.18 -8.31 8.65
C VAL A 102 1.23 -7.72 9.69
N ASN A 103 0.16 -7.09 9.24
CA ASN A 103 -0.82 -6.44 10.09
C ASN A 103 -1.66 -7.50 10.81
N LYS A 104 -1.17 -7.94 11.97
CA LYS A 104 -1.92 -8.72 12.96
C LYS A 104 -3.10 -7.87 13.45
N GLY A 105 -4.20 -7.86 12.71
CA GLY A 105 -5.52 -7.43 13.13
C GLY A 105 -5.54 -6.25 14.11
N LYS A 106 -5.11 -5.06 13.69
CA LYS A 106 -5.65 -3.85 14.30
C LYS A 106 -7.11 -3.77 13.86
N LYS A 107 -8.00 -4.44 14.61
CA LYS A 107 -9.42 -4.12 14.60
C LYS A 107 -9.47 -2.60 14.78
N LYS A 108 -9.96 -1.90 13.75
CA LYS A 108 -10.47 -0.53 13.88
C LYS A 108 -11.41 -0.57 15.09
N LYS A 109 -10.96 -0.06 16.24
CA LYS A 109 -11.89 0.39 17.28
C LYS A 109 -12.53 1.62 16.68
N SER A 110 -13.74 1.43 16.16
CA SER A 110 -14.70 2.52 16.00
C SER A 110 -15.06 3.09 17.37
#